data_AF-A0A2R6T993-F1
#
_entry.id   AF-A0A2R6T993-F1
#
_cell.length_a   1.000
_cell.length_b   1.000
_cell.length_c   1.000
_cell.angle_alpha   90.00
_cell.angle_beta   90.00
_cell.angle_gamma   90.00
#
_symmetry.space_group_name_H-M   'P 1'
#
loop_
_entity.id
_entity.type
_entity.pdbx_description
1 polymer ?
#
loop_
_entity_poly.entity_id
_entity_poly.type
_entity_poly.pdbx_seq_one_letter_code
_entity_poly.pdbx_strand_id
1 'polypeptide(L)' 'KKLAVVANRVNPNNQAKEMMEWFNKAFKDRVPIFEVRKRVALQRAWSAGVSIFAHGEQCDMEDRFDEIADYLEEVDYNG' A
#
# COMPACT_ATOMS: atom_id res chain seq x y z
N LYS A 1 5.12 8.72 -17.77
CA LYS A 1 4.07 8.61 -16.73
C LYS A 1 4.34 7.34 -15.95
N LYS A 2 4.55 7.43 -14.63
CA LYS A 2 4.72 6.26 -13.78
C LYS A 2 3.38 5.60 -13.49
N LEU A 3 3.37 4.28 -13.41
CA LEU A 3 2.19 3.47 -13.19
C LEU A 3 2.55 2.35 -12.21
N ALA A 4 1.66 2.09 -11.27
CA ALA A 4 1.78 0.99 -10.31
C ALA A 4 0.40 0.40 -10.03
N VAL A 5 0.37 -0.83 -9.55
CA VAL A 5 -0.85 -1.47 -9.02
C VAL A 5 -0.85 -1.31 -7.51
N VAL A 6 -1.92 -0.75 -6.95
CA VAL A 6 -2.14 -0.68 -5.50
C VAL A 6 -3.28 -1.62 -5.14
N ALA A 7 -2.94 -2.75 -4.53
CA ALA A 7 -3.93 -3.66 -3.96
C ALA A 7 -4.35 -3.09 -2.59
N ASN A 8 -5.52 -2.46 -2.54
CA ASN A 8 -6.00 -1.80 -1.33
C ASN A 8 -6.88 -2.71 -0.47
N ARG A 9 -6.90 -2.45 0.84
CA ARG A 9 -7.73 -3.13 1.85
C ARG A 9 -7.53 -4.65 1.88
N VAL A 10 -6.30 -5.10 1.69
CA VAL A 10 -5.95 -6.53 1.64
C VAL A 10 -6.17 -7.15 3.02
N ASN A 11 -6.97 -8.22 3.07
CA ASN A 11 -7.26 -8.97 4.29
C ASN A 11 -6.40 -10.23 4.34
N PRO A 12 -6.07 -10.78 5.53
CA PRO A 12 -5.32 -12.03 5.63
C PRO A 12 -6.25 -13.24 5.39
N ASN A 13 -6.76 -13.39 4.16
CA ASN A 13 -7.62 -14.50 3.77
C ASN A 13 -7.19 -15.10 2.41
N ASN A 14 -7.72 -16.28 2.08
CA ASN A 14 -7.33 -16.98 0.85
C ASN A 14 -7.68 -16.18 -0.42
N GLN A 15 -8.80 -15.46 -0.43
CA GLN A 15 -9.21 -14.64 -1.58
C GLN A 15 -8.19 -13.52 -1.86
N ALA A 16 -7.69 -12.87 -0.82
CA ALA A 16 -6.66 -11.86 -0.93
C ALA A 16 -5.33 -12.46 -1.41
N LYS A 17 -4.98 -13.66 -0.94
CA LYS A 17 -3.80 -14.38 -1.41
C LYS A 17 -3.89 -14.67 -2.92
N GLU A 18 -5.01 -15.23 -3.36
CA GLU A 18 -5.26 -15.53 -4.79
C GLU A 18 -5.22 -14.27 -5.66
N MET A 19 -5.81 -13.16 -5.16
CA MET A 19 -5.75 -11.86 -5.83
C MET A 19 -4.30 -11.35 -5.97
N MET A 20 -3.50 -11.46 -4.91
CA MET A 20 -2.09 -11.04 -4.94
C MET A 20 -1.26 -11.92 -5.88
N GLU A 21 -1.49 -13.23 -5.90
CA GLU A 21 -0.85 -14.14 -6.86
C GLU A 21 -1.19 -13.76 -8.31
N TRP A 22 -2.45 -13.41 -8.57
CA TRP A 22 -2.88 -12.94 -9.88
C TRP A 22 -2.20 -11.64 -10.28
N PHE A 23 -2.15 -10.64 -9.38
CA PHE A 23 -1.46 -9.38 -9.64
C PHE A 23 0.01 -9.61 -9.96
N ASN A 24 0.70 -10.44 -9.16
CA ASN A 24 2.08 -10.79 -9.41
C ASN A 24 2.27 -11.44 -10.78
N LYS A 25 1.42 -12.40 -11.16
CA LYS A 25 1.49 -13.04 -12.48
C LYS A 25 1.26 -12.08 -13.64
N ALA A 26 0.36 -11.11 -13.46
CA ALA A 26 -0.04 -10.20 -14.54
C ALA A 26 0.90 -9.00 -14.71
N PHE A 27 1.49 -8.49 -13.62
CA PHE A 27 2.10 -7.15 -13.61
C PHE A 27 3.52 -7.06 -13.07
N LYS A 28 4.04 -8.05 -12.34
CA LYS A 28 5.32 -7.92 -11.61
C LYS A 28 6.50 -7.50 -12.49
N ASP A 29 6.49 -7.91 -13.76
CA ASP A 29 7.57 -7.64 -14.72
C ASP A 29 7.37 -6.31 -15.49
N ARG A 30 6.28 -5.58 -15.21
CA ARG A 30 5.90 -4.34 -15.94
C ARG A 30 5.82 -3.13 -15.02
N VAL A 31 5.21 -3.29 -13.85
CA VAL A 31 4.98 -2.20 -12.90
C VAL A 31 5.06 -2.72 -11.46
N PRO A 32 5.48 -1.89 -10.50
CA PRO A 32 5.44 -2.25 -9.09
C PRO A 32 4.02 -2.57 -8.61
N ILE A 33 3.95 -3.41 -7.58
CA ILE A 33 2.71 -3.82 -6.93
C ILE A 33 2.85 -3.53 -5.44
N PHE A 34 2.01 -2.65 -4.91
CA PHE A 34 1.99 -2.28 -3.50
C PHE A 34 0.77 -2.89 -2.81
N GLU A 35 1.01 -3.59 -1.71
CA GLU A 35 -0.05 -4.20 -0.89
C GLU A 35 -0.38 -3.29 0.30
N VAL A 36 -1.53 -2.63 0.25
CA VAL A 36 -2.06 -1.87 1.39
C VAL A 36 -3.05 -2.74 2.16
N ARG A 37 -2.58 -3.28 3.28
CA ARG A 37 -3.37 -4.14 4.16
C ARG A 37 -4.42 -3.37 4.92
N LYS A 38 -5.52 -4.07 5.22
CA LYS A 38 -6.54 -3.55 6.15
C LYS A 38 -5.93 -3.41 7.55
N ARG A 39 -6.13 -2.24 8.15
CA ARG A 39 -5.72 -1.92 9.52
C ARG A 39 -6.81 -1.13 10.23
N VAL A 40 -6.95 -1.36 11.54
CA VAL A 40 -7.93 -0.64 12.38
C VAL A 40 -7.52 0.83 12.50
N ALA A 41 -6.23 1.12 12.66
CA ALA A 41 -5.70 2.49 12.69
C ALA A 41 -6.10 3.30 11.44
N LEU A 42 -5.98 2.73 10.23
CA LEU A 42 -6.45 3.37 8.99
C LEU A 42 -7.96 3.67 8.99
N GLN A 43 -8.78 2.76 9.53
CA GLN A 43 -10.22 2.97 9.62
C GLN A 43 -10.58 4.09 10.61
N ARG A 44 -9.86 4.17 11.74
CA ARG A 44 -10.05 5.21 12.75
C ARG A 44 -9.58 6.58 12.26
N ALA A 45 -8.40 6.65 11.63
CA ALA A 45 -7.89 7.87 10.99
C ALA A 45 -8.90 8.42 9.97
N TRP A 46 -9.40 7.55 9.08
CA TRP A 46 -10.46 7.91 8.12
C TRP A 46 -11.72 8.42 8.81
N SER A 47 -12.17 7.76 9.89
CA SER A 47 -13.38 8.16 10.63
C SER A 47 -13.19 9.50 11.37
N ALA A 48 -11.95 9.81 11.77
CA ALA A 48 -11.57 11.10 12.35
C ALA A 48 -11.34 12.20 11.30
N GLY A 49 -11.45 11.87 9.99
CA GLY A 49 -11.27 12.83 8.90
C GLY A 49 -9.82 13.27 8.69
N VAL A 50 -8.85 12.50 9.16
CA VAL A 50 -7.42 12.82 9.07
C VAL A 50 -6.66 11.74 8.30
N SER A 51 -5.52 12.13 7.74
CA SER A 51 -4.53 11.18 7.23
C SER A 51 -3.99 10.29 8.36
N ILE A 52 -3.57 9.07 8.04
CA ILE A 52 -2.89 8.21 9.02
C ILE A 52 -1.61 8.86 9.57
N PHE A 53 -0.87 9.60 8.74
CA PHE A 53 0.31 10.37 9.14
C PHE A 53 0.02 11.51 10.14
N ALA A 54 -1.25 11.94 10.24
CA ALA A 54 -1.70 12.96 11.18
C ALA A 54 -2.52 12.37 12.33
N HIS A 55 -2.72 11.05 12.35
CA HIS A 55 -3.47 10.36 13.38
C HIS A 55 -2.54 9.96 14.54
N GLY A 56 -3.08 9.84 15.76
CA GLY A 56 -2.28 9.51 16.94
C GLY A 56 -1.86 8.04 17.04
N GLU A 57 -2.50 7.15 16.28
CA GLU A 57 -2.10 5.74 16.17
C GLU A 57 -1.17 5.53 14.99
N GLN A 58 -0.04 4.86 15.24
CA GLN A 58 0.88 4.43 14.19
C GLN A 58 0.37 3.16 13.49
N CYS A 59 0.74 3.02 12.23
CA CYS A 59 0.37 1.92 11.37
C CYS A 59 1.52 1.57 10.43
N ASP A 60 1.83 0.28 10.30
CA ASP A 60 2.80 -0.26 9.33
C ASP A 60 2.47 0.04 7.84
N MET A 61 1.28 0.60 7.57
CA MET A 61 0.88 1.02 6.23
C MET A 61 1.32 2.44 5.90
N GLU A 62 1.77 3.22 6.89
CA GLU A 62 2.46 4.51 6.65
C GLU A 62 3.68 4.29 5.77
N ASP A 63 4.57 3.36 6.15
CA ASP A 63 5.74 2.97 5.36
C ASP A 63 5.37 2.58 3.93
N ARG A 64 4.23 1.90 3.73
CA ARG A 64 3.77 1.51 2.39
C ARG A 64 3.29 2.69 1.56
N PHE A 65 2.72 3.72 2.18
CA PHE A 65 2.37 4.95 1.49
C PHE A 65 3.61 5.78 1.18
N ASP A 66 4.62 5.78 2.05
CA ASP A 66 5.91 6.40 1.79
C ASP A 66 6.64 5.72 0.62
N GLU A 67 6.68 4.39 0.58
CA GLU A 67 7.23 3.63 -0.56
C GLU A 67 6.55 4.02 -1.90
N ILE A 68 5.23 4.29 -1.88
CA ILE A 68 4.48 4.74 -3.06
C ILE A 68 4.87 6.18 -3.42
N ALA A 69 5.03 7.06 -2.44
CA ALA A 69 5.46 8.44 -2.65
C ALA A 69 6.88 8.49 -3.24
N ASP A 70 7.82 7.75 -2.65
CA ASP A 70 9.20 7.61 -3.15
C ASP A 70 9.23 7.09 -4.59
N TYR A 71 8.42 6.06 -4.88
CA TYR A 71 8.28 5.55 -6.24
C TYR A 71 7.78 6.62 -7.20
N LEU A 72 6.89 7.53 -6.79
CA LEU A 72 6.42 8.62 -7.63
C LEU A 72 7.49 9.72 -7.80
N GLU A 73 8.28 9.98 -6.77
CA GLU A 73 9.26 11.07 -6.71
C GLU A 73 10.65 10.75 -7.28
N GLU A 74 10.97 9.49 -7.60
CA GLU A 74 12.34 9.07 -8.01
C GLU A 74 13.39 9.20 -6.89
N VAL A 75 12.96 9.09 -5.62
CA VAL A 75 13.92 8.90 -4.53
C VAL A 75 14.44 7.47 -4.62
N ASP A 76 15.48 7.26 -5.44
CA ASP A 76 16.25 6.02 -5.42
C ASP A 76 16.86 5.88 -4.03
N TYR A 77 16.29 5.01 -3.19
CA TYR A 77 16.89 4.58 -1.95
C TYR A 77 18.14 3.76 -2.30
N ASN A 78 19.24 4.46 -2.57
CA ASN A 78 20.58 3.89 -2.68
C ASN A 78 21.01 3.46 -1.27
N GLY A 79 20.49 2.31 -0.84
CA GLY A 79 21.04 1.55 0.29
C GLY A 79 22.37 0.92 -0.06
#